data_AF-A0A6A6D8W1-F1
#
_entry.id   AF-A0A6A6D8W1-F1
#
_cell.length_a   1.000
_cell.length_b   1.000
_cell.length_c   1.000
_cell.angle_alpha   90.00
_cell.angle_beta   90.00
_cell.angle_gamma   90.00
#
_symmetry.space_group_name_H-M   'P 1'
#
loop_
_entity.id
_entity.type
_entity.pdbx_description
1 polymer ?
#
loop_
_entity_poly.entity_id
_entity_poly.type
_entity_poly.pdbx_seq_one_letter_code
_entity_poly.pdbx_strand_id
1 'polypeptide(L)' 'GAVAGCKKWYTVEAGDTCSSAEMAAGVPTGTLQNLNTGLGADCNNLWKGYSYCVG' A
#
# COMPACT_ATOMS: atom_id res chain seq x y z
N GLY A 1 -8.79 -0.34 5.79
CA GLY A 1 -8.76 1.13 5.90
C GLY A 1 -7.34 1.58 6.15
N ALA A 2 -7.00 2.82 5.78
CA ALA A 2 -5.71 3.44 6.07
C ALA A 2 -5.67 4.03 7.49
N VAL A 3 -4.47 4.20 8.04
CA VAL A 3 -4.26 4.88 9.33
C VAL A 3 -4.72 6.35 9.29
N ALA A 4 -5.13 6.87 10.44
CA ALA A 4 -5.46 8.28 10.58
C ALA A 4 -4.20 9.15 10.37
N GLY A 5 -4.33 10.21 9.57
CA GLY A 5 -3.24 11.17 9.33
C GLY A 5 -2.31 10.83 8.18
N CYS A 6 -2.67 9.87 7.31
CA CYS A 6 -1.95 9.60 6.07
C CYS A 6 -1.81 10.86 5.20
N LYS A 7 -0.59 11.18 4.78
CA LYS A 7 -0.26 12.36 3.96
C LYS A 7 0.19 12.02 2.55
N LYS A 8 0.57 10.75 2.31
CA LYS A 8 1.05 10.25 1.04
C LYS A 8 0.32 8.97 0.66
N TRP A 9 -0.07 8.91 -0.60
CA TRP A 9 -0.87 7.83 -1.15
C TRP A 9 -0.21 7.30 -2.42
N TYR A 10 -0.29 5.99 -2.61
CA TYR A 10 0.11 5.31 -3.83
C TYR A 10 -1.10 4.61 -4.44
N THR A 11 -1.35 4.84 -5.73
CA THR A 11 -2.44 4.21 -6.46
C THR A 11 -1.91 2.99 -7.19
N VAL A 12 -2.50 1.83 -6.89
CA VAL A 12 -2.04 0.53 -7.40
C VAL A 12 -2.31 0.41 -8.90
N GLU A 13 -1.28 0.04 -9.65
CA GLU A 13 -1.38 -0.21 -11.08
C GLU A 13 -1.61 -1.69 -11.42
N ALA A 14 -1.84 -1.99 -12.71
CA ALA A 14 -2.03 -3.37 -13.12
C ALA A 14 -0.72 -4.15 -12.99
N GLY A 15 -0.75 -5.26 -12.26
CA GLY A 15 0.43 -6.10 -12.02
C GLY A 15 1.25 -5.70 -10.78
N ASP A 16 0.81 -4.67 -10.05
CA ASP A 16 1.46 -4.32 -8.78
C ASP A 16 1.26 -5.39 -7.71
N THR A 17 2.30 -5.51 -6.89
CA THR A 17 2.32 -6.23 -5.61
C THR A 17 2.60 -5.23 -4.49
N CYS A 18 2.45 -5.60 -3.22
CA CYS A 18 2.88 -4.71 -2.13
C CYS A 18 4.34 -4.29 -2.31
N SER A 19 5.23 -5.24 -2.61
CA SER A 19 6.66 -4.95 -2.74
C SER A 19 6.96 -3.98 -3.89
N SER A 20 6.32 -4.15 -5.06
CA SER A 20 6.51 -3.21 -6.18
C SER A 20 5.89 -1.85 -5.89
N ALA A 21 4.71 -1.80 -5.26
CA ALA A 21 4.07 -0.56 -4.84
C ALA A 21 4.89 0.20 -3.79
N GLU A 22 5.46 -0.51 -2.81
CA GLU A 22 6.35 0.06 -1.79
C GLU A 22 7.63 0.60 -2.43
N MET A 23 8.22 -0.15 -3.36
CA MET A 23 9.41 0.29 -4.09
C MET A 23 9.11 1.52 -4.96
N ALA A 24 7.99 1.54 -5.67
CA ALA A 24 7.55 2.67 -6.49
C ALA A 24 7.22 3.90 -5.64
N ALA A 25 6.65 3.70 -4.44
CA ALA A 25 6.39 4.75 -3.47
C ALA A 25 7.67 5.21 -2.72
N GLY A 26 8.78 4.47 -2.85
CA GLY A 26 10.03 4.75 -2.15
C GLY A 26 9.97 4.52 -0.65
N VAL A 27 9.19 3.54 -0.20
CA VAL A 27 8.97 3.24 1.23
C VAL A 27 9.50 1.85 1.59
N PRO A 28 9.86 1.61 2.87
CA PRO A 28 10.33 0.31 3.31
C PRO A 28 9.28 -0.80 3.15
N THR A 29 9.74 -2.03 2.91
CA THR A 29 8.87 -3.21 2.89
C THR A 29 8.13 -3.37 4.22
N GLY A 30 6.83 -3.67 4.16
CA GLY A 30 5.96 -3.76 5.34
C GLY A 30 5.24 -2.46 5.67
N THR A 31 5.62 -1.34 5.05
CA THR A 31 4.97 -0.03 5.29
C THR A 31 3.51 -0.07 4.85
N LEU A 32 3.22 -0.71 3.72
CA LEU A 32 1.86 -0.76 3.19
C LEU A 32 0.92 -1.52 4.13
N GLN A 33 1.34 -2.65 4.69
CA GLN A 33 0.54 -3.36 5.70
C GLN A 33 0.44 -2.59 7.02
N ASN A 34 1.52 -1.94 7.46
CA ASN A 34 1.53 -1.15 8.70
C ASN A 34 0.57 0.04 8.65
N LEU A 35 0.51 0.74 7.51
CA LEU A 35 -0.30 1.94 7.34
C LEU A 35 -1.73 1.64 6.86
N ASN A 36 -2.03 0.41 6.50
CA ASN A 36 -3.34 0.03 5.99
C ASN A 36 -3.76 -1.29 6.63
N THR A 37 -4.36 -1.24 7.82
CA THR A 37 -4.80 -2.42 8.60
C THR A 37 -5.81 -3.31 7.88
N GLY A 38 -6.38 -2.84 6.77
CA GLY A 38 -7.23 -3.65 5.91
C GLY A 38 -6.46 -4.54 4.93
N LEU A 39 -5.18 -4.27 4.65
CA LEU A 39 -4.33 -5.13 3.83
C LEU A 39 -3.92 -6.35 4.64
N GLY A 40 -4.11 -7.54 4.07
CA GLY A 40 -3.65 -8.79 4.67
C GLY A 40 -2.14 -8.89 4.68
N ALA A 41 -1.60 -9.73 5.56
CA ALA A 41 -0.16 -10.00 5.63
C ALA A 41 0.41 -10.45 4.29
N ASP A 42 -0.35 -11.25 3.55
CA ASP A 42 0.03 -11.78 2.24
C ASP A 42 -0.17 -10.78 1.08
N CYS A 43 -0.71 -9.58 1.34
CA CYS A 43 -1.03 -8.58 0.34
C CYS A 43 -1.97 -9.05 -0.81
N ASN A 44 -2.70 -10.15 -0.62
CA ASN A 44 -3.59 -10.72 -1.64
C ASN A 44 -4.86 -9.89 -1.90
N ASN A 45 -5.07 -8.83 -1.12
CA ASN A 45 -6.20 -7.91 -1.26
C ASN A 45 -5.72 -6.50 -1.59
N LEU A 46 -4.75 -6.41 -2.49
CA LEU A 46 -4.32 -5.18 -3.15
C LEU A 46 -5.17 -4.96 -4.41
N TRP A 47 -5.89 -3.84 -4.47
CA TRP A 47 -6.89 -3.59 -5.51
C TRP A 47 -6.34 -2.59 -6.52
N LYS A 48 -6.28 -2.99 -7.80
CA LYS A 48 -5.95 -2.08 -8.90
C LYS A 48 -6.85 -0.85 -8.89
N GLY A 49 -6.25 0.32 -9.05
CA GLY A 49 -6.93 1.62 -9.07
C GLY A 49 -7.33 2.13 -7.68
N TYR A 50 -7.05 1.38 -6.62
CA TYR A 50 -7.24 1.82 -5.25
C TYR A 50 -5.98 2.50 -4.72
N SER A 51 -6.15 3.58 -3.97
CA SER A 51 -5.05 4.29 -3.34
C SER A 51 -4.84 3.84 -1.90
N TYR A 52 -3.61 3.46 -1.58
CA TYR A 52 -3.19 3.02 -0.26
C TYR A 52 -2.22 4.01 0.38
N CYS A 53 -2.27 4.08 1.71
CA CYS A 53 -1.40 4.97 2.45
C CYS A 53 0.04 4.47 2.42
N VAL A 54 0.98 5.38 2.16
CA VAL A 54 2.43 5.10 2.15
C VAL A 54 3.24 6.04 3.04
N GLY A 55 2.63 7.05 3.67
CA GLY A 55 3.30 7.91 4.67
C GLY A 55 2.58 9.20 5.00
#